data_AF-A0A6I5CD92-F1
#
_entry.id   AF-A0A6I5CD92-F1
#
_cell.length_a   1.000
_cell.length_b   1.000
_cell.length_c   1.000
_cell.angle_alpha   90.00
_cell.angle_beta   90.00
_cell.angle_gamma   90.00
#
_symmetry.space_group_name_H-M   'P 1'
#
loop_
_entity.id
_entity.type
_entity.pdbx_description
1 polymer ?
#
loop_
_entity_poly.entity_id
_entity_poly.type
_entity_poly.pdbx_seq_one_letter_code
_entity_poly.pdbx_strand_id
1 'polypeptide(L)'
;DAGAAGGSGPVAAPSLPWPAQGQTSVSVEGFGARGDLGSHGAQRPVPVASVTKVMTAYVVLRGHPLGEHEPGPRITVDQRAADESVSGIESTVRVDAGRALDERELLELMLIPSGNNIARFLARWDAGSEEAFVAKMNRAARELGMRNTVYADASGIGPANTSTSADQLKLARQVMKDPAFRSVVAMPSTTVPGVPGEIHNTNTLLGQNGVIGLKTGSSTPAGGNLMWAATA
;
A
#
# COMPACT_ATOMS: atom_id res chain seq x y z
N ASP A 1 57.21 5.73 -20.26
CA ASP A 1 56.19 6.77 -20.02
C ASP A 1 55.06 6.63 -21.02
N ALA A 2 53.77 6.61 -20.68
CA ALA A 2 53.08 6.69 -19.40
C ALA A 2 51.75 5.93 -19.57
N GLY A 3 51.38 5.10 -18.59
CA GLY A 3 50.08 4.44 -18.54
C GLY A 3 48.99 5.44 -18.17
N ALA A 4 48.02 5.64 -19.05
CA ALA A 4 46.82 6.42 -18.76
C ALA A 4 45.89 5.60 -17.85
N ALA A 5 45.94 5.87 -16.55
CA ALA A 5 44.95 5.40 -15.60
C ALA A 5 43.62 6.13 -15.85
N GLY A 6 42.65 5.44 -16.44
CA GLY A 6 41.27 5.91 -16.55
C GLY A 6 40.65 6.03 -15.16
N GLY A 7 40.64 7.24 -14.60
CA GLY A 7 39.97 7.53 -13.34
C GLY A 7 38.46 7.45 -13.52
N SER A 8 37.85 6.34 -13.12
CA SER A 8 36.41 6.29 -12.83
C SER A 8 36.18 6.99 -11.49
N GLY A 9 36.14 8.32 -11.52
CA GLY A 9 35.68 9.11 -10.38
C GLY A 9 34.24 8.72 -10.00
N PRO A 10 33.84 8.86 -8.74
CA PRO A 10 32.47 8.57 -8.33
C PRO A 10 31.51 9.43 -9.14
N VAL A 11 30.61 8.79 -9.88
CA VAL A 11 29.51 9.47 -10.57
C VAL A 11 28.62 10.06 -9.47
N ALA A 12 28.48 11.37 -9.46
CA ALA A 12 27.59 12.06 -8.52
C ALA A 12 26.15 11.51 -8.68
N ALA A 13 25.50 11.21 -7.56
CA ALA A 13 24.10 10.79 -7.58
C ALA A 13 23.24 11.89 -8.23
N PRO A 14 22.23 11.54 -9.04
CA PRO A 14 21.35 12.53 -9.65
C PRO A 14 20.67 13.37 -8.56
N SER A 15 20.67 14.69 -8.73
CA SER A 15 19.94 15.60 -7.84
C SER A 15 18.45 15.51 -8.14
N LEU A 16 17.68 14.89 -7.25
CA LEU A 16 16.23 14.83 -7.36
C LEU A 16 15.58 16.14 -6.90
N PRO A 17 14.43 16.54 -7.48
CA PRO A 17 13.64 17.67 -7.03
C PRO A 17 12.88 17.29 -5.75
N TRP A 18 13.59 17.21 -4.63
CA TRP A 18 13.01 16.84 -3.33
C TRP A 18 11.94 17.85 -2.86
N PRO A 19 10.88 17.39 -2.20
CA PRO A 19 9.85 18.29 -1.68
C PRO A 19 10.40 19.12 -0.51
N ALA A 20 10.00 20.40 -0.45
CA ALA A 20 10.43 21.32 0.61
C ALA A 20 9.90 20.97 2.01
N GLN A 21 8.84 20.15 2.10
CA GLN A 21 8.20 19.75 3.34
C GLN A 21 7.98 18.24 3.39
N GLY A 22 7.79 17.71 4.60
CA GLY A 22 7.54 16.30 4.82
C GLY A 22 8.81 15.43 4.73
N GLN A 23 8.61 14.18 4.34
CA GLN A 23 9.67 13.20 4.19
C GLN A 23 9.43 12.34 2.94
N THR A 24 10.49 11.96 2.26
CA THR A 24 10.41 11.15 1.02
C THR A 24 11.62 10.24 0.94
N SER A 25 11.46 9.05 0.37
CA SER A 25 12.55 8.11 0.08
C SER A 25 12.30 7.51 -1.29
N VAL A 26 13.34 7.37 -2.11
CA VAL A 26 13.23 6.92 -3.51
C VAL A 26 14.31 5.90 -3.81
N SER A 27 13.93 4.83 -4.52
CA SER A 27 14.87 3.88 -5.09
C SER A 27 14.46 3.45 -6.50
N VAL A 28 15.44 3.02 -7.29
CA VAL A 28 15.30 2.43 -8.62
C VAL A 28 15.70 0.96 -8.55
N GLU A 29 14.77 0.06 -8.84
CA GLU A 29 15.07 -1.38 -8.88
C GLU A 29 15.99 -1.74 -10.05
N GLY A 30 16.74 -2.85 -9.90
CA GLY A 30 17.63 -3.37 -10.96
C GLY A 30 19.05 -2.82 -10.96
N PHE A 31 19.35 -1.78 -10.17
CA PHE A 31 20.69 -1.15 -10.10
C PHE A 31 21.49 -1.50 -8.83
N GLY A 32 21.00 -2.45 -8.02
CA GLY A 32 21.62 -2.81 -6.75
C GLY A 32 21.73 -1.59 -5.82
N ALA A 33 22.87 -1.43 -5.14
CA ALA A 33 23.11 -0.30 -4.24
C ALA A 33 23.04 1.08 -4.95
N ARG A 34 23.35 1.14 -6.25
CA ARG A 34 23.25 2.38 -7.04
C ARG A 34 21.82 2.81 -7.33
N GLY A 35 20.86 1.92 -7.09
CA GLY A 35 19.44 2.22 -7.18
C GLY A 35 18.90 2.98 -5.98
N ASP A 36 19.61 3.02 -4.85
CA ASP A 36 19.18 3.83 -3.71
C ASP A 36 19.48 5.31 -3.99
N LEU A 37 18.42 6.10 -4.21
CA LEU A 37 18.54 7.54 -4.46
C LEU A 37 18.47 8.35 -3.15
N GLY A 38 18.29 7.67 -2.02
CA GLY A 38 18.28 8.25 -0.69
C GLY A 38 16.92 8.78 -0.24
N SER A 39 16.98 9.51 0.87
CA SER A 39 15.83 10.09 1.56
C SER A 39 16.00 11.59 1.76
N HIS A 40 14.89 12.33 1.73
CA HIS A 40 14.80 13.73 2.10
C HIS A 40 13.86 13.93 3.29
N GLY A 41 14.12 14.98 4.08
CA GLY A 41 13.36 15.29 5.29
C GLY A 41 13.72 14.36 6.47
N ALA A 42 13.36 14.79 7.67
CA ALA A 42 13.60 14.00 8.88
C ALA A 42 12.72 12.75 8.87
N GLN A 43 13.34 11.56 8.93
CA GLN A 43 12.65 10.26 8.97
C GLN A 43 12.05 10.02 10.36
N ARG A 44 11.02 10.78 10.70
CA ARG A 44 10.28 10.67 11.96
C ARG A 44 8.97 9.90 11.74
N PRO A 45 8.54 9.04 12.68
CA PRO A 45 7.22 8.44 12.59
C PRO A 45 6.13 9.51 12.50
N VAL A 46 5.32 9.44 11.44
CA VAL A 46 4.14 10.29 11.24
C VAL A 46 2.95 9.43 10.82
N PRO A 47 1.70 9.87 11.05
CA PRO A 47 0.53 9.15 10.60
C PRO A 47 0.57 8.89 9.08
N VAL A 48 0.28 7.67 8.64
CA VAL A 48 0.39 7.28 7.21
C VAL A 48 -0.94 7.07 6.48
N ALA A 49 -2.06 7.29 7.18
CA ALA A 49 -3.40 7.15 6.61
C ALA A 49 -3.58 5.83 5.81
N SER A 50 -4.33 5.86 4.71
CA SER A 50 -4.64 4.71 3.86
C SER A 50 -3.46 4.01 3.20
N VAL A 51 -2.24 4.57 3.22
CA VAL A 51 -1.05 3.81 2.79
C VAL A 51 -0.84 2.58 3.70
N THR A 52 -1.41 2.58 4.91
CA THR A 52 -1.57 1.39 5.76
C THR A 52 -2.07 0.16 4.99
N LYS A 53 -3.03 0.31 4.08
CA LYS A 53 -3.67 -0.82 3.38
C LYS A 53 -2.71 -1.60 2.48
N VAL A 54 -1.55 -1.02 2.15
CA VAL A 54 -0.47 -1.74 1.48
C VAL A 54 0.09 -2.83 2.40
N MET A 55 0.24 -2.57 3.71
CA MET A 55 0.64 -3.59 4.69
C MET A 55 -0.47 -4.62 4.89
N THR A 56 -1.73 -4.17 4.91
CA THR A 56 -2.89 -5.08 5.01
C THR A 56 -2.90 -6.06 3.85
N ALA A 57 -2.76 -5.58 2.61
CA ALA A 57 -2.65 -6.43 1.43
C ALA A 57 -1.43 -7.35 1.49
N TYR A 58 -0.26 -6.83 1.90
CA TYR A 58 0.96 -7.64 2.05
C TYR A 58 0.81 -8.79 3.05
N VAL A 59 0.14 -8.56 4.19
CA VAL A 59 -0.10 -9.61 5.19
C VAL A 59 -1.11 -10.64 4.68
N VAL A 60 -2.21 -10.18 4.07
CA VAL A 60 -3.24 -11.06 3.49
C VAL A 60 -2.63 -11.96 2.43
N LEU A 61 -1.95 -11.40 1.42
CA LEU A 61 -1.36 -12.17 0.32
C LEU A 61 -0.23 -13.12 0.75
N ARG A 62 0.40 -12.88 1.91
CA ARG A 62 1.35 -13.84 2.51
C ARG A 62 0.66 -15.04 3.16
N GLY A 63 -0.51 -14.85 3.73
CA GLY A 63 -1.32 -15.94 4.29
C GLY A 63 -2.15 -16.67 3.23
N HIS A 64 -2.54 -15.94 2.19
CA HIS A 64 -3.48 -16.31 1.15
C HIS A 64 -2.92 -15.87 -0.21
N PRO A 65 -1.92 -16.59 -0.76
CA PRO A 65 -1.28 -16.19 -2.00
C PRO A 65 -2.23 -16.34 -3.21
N LEU A 66 -2.15 -15.39 -4.14
CA LEU A 66 -2.91 -15.40 -5.39
C LEU A 66 -2.00 -15.24 -6.61
N GLY A 67 -2.35 -15.90 -7.70
CA GLY A 67 -1.86 -15.55 -9.03
C GLY A 67 -2.38 -14.19 -9.52
N GLU A 68 -1.76 -13.65 -10.57
CA GLU A 68 -2.04 -12.30 -11.11
C GLU A 68 -3.53 -11.99 -11.36
N HIS A 69 -4.27 -13.00 -11.80
CA HIS A 69 -5.69 -12.92 -12.13
C HIS A 69 -6.51 -14.01 -11.44
N GLU A 70 -5.95 -14.64 -10.40
CA GLU A 70 -6.64 -15.68 -9.66
C GLU A 70 -7.72 -15.05 -8.76
N PRO A 71 -8.96 -15.55 -8.77
CA PRO A 71 -10.02 -15.01 -7.90
C PRO A 71 -9.73 -15.29 -6.42
N GLY A 72 -9.16 -16.47 -6.11
CA GLY A 72 -8.98 -16.92 -4.73
C GLY A 72 -10.26 -17.52 -4.13
N PRO A 73 -10.25 -17.77 -2.80
CA PRO A 73 -11.41 -18.31 -2.09
C PRO A 73 -12.57 -17.32 -2.08
N ARG A 74 -13.80 -17.86 -2.07
CA ARG A 74 -15.02 -17.07 -1.82
C ARG A 74 -15.18 -16.86 -0.32
N ILE A 75 -15.31 -15.59 0.07
CA ILE A 75 -15.36 -15.14 1.45
C ILE A 75 -16.69 -14.42 1.66
N THR A 76 -17.45 -14.89 2.64
CA THR A 76 -18.76 -14.31 2.98
C THR A 76 -18.58 -13.04 3.78
N VAL A 77 -19.07 -11.92 3.25
CA VAL A 77 -19.07 -10.60 3.91
C VAL A 77 -19.83 -10.68 5.22
N ASP A 78 -19.18 -10.27 6.31
CA ASP A 78 -19.79 -10.22 7.64
C ASP A 78 -20.71 -9.01 7.82
N GLN A 79 -21.58 -9.08 8.83
CA GLN A 79 -22.54 -8.00 9.11
C GLN A 79 -21.82 -6.68 9.41
N ARG A 80 -20.69 -6.74 10.11
CA ARG A 80 -19.92 -5.56 10.50
C ARG A 80 -19.39 -4.77 9.29
N ALA A 81 -18.89 -5.45 8.27
CA ALA A 81 -18.42 -4.81 7.03
C ALA A 81 -19.55 -4.12 6.26
N ALA A 82 -20.76 -4.70 6.30
CA ALA A 82 -21.95 -4.10 5.70
C ALA A 82 -22.43 -2.88 6.50
N ASP A 83 -22.43 -2.94 7.83
CA ASP A 83 -22.83 -1.82 8.69
C ASP A 83 -21.85 -0.64 8.57
N GLU A 84 -20.55 -0.90 8.46
CA GLU A 84 -19.54 0.13 8.26
C GLU A 84 -19.62 0.79 6.87
N SER A 85 -20.27 0.15 5.89
CA SER A 85 -20.30 0.62 4.50
C SER A 85 -21.13 1.87 4.24
N VAL A 86 -21.90 2.34 5.23
CA VAL A 86 -22.72 3.55 5.16
C VAL A 86 -22.06 4.75 5.86
N SER A 87 -20.80 4.63 6.26
CA SER A 87 -20.07 5.72 6.90
C SER A 87 -19.92 6.92 5.97
N GLY A 88 -20.34 8.10 6.43
CA GLY A 88 -20.18 9.38 5.72
C GLY A 88 -18.88 10.12 6.05
N ILE A 89 -18.02 9.57 6.92
CA ILE A 89 -16.82 10.27 7.45
C ILE A 89 -15.50 9.59 7.06
N GLU A 90 -15.56 8.43 6.42
CA GLU A 90 -14.38 7.70 5.93
C GLU A 90 -14.65 7.01 4.58
N SER A 91 -13.60 6.69 3.83
CA SER A 91 -13.73 5.92 2.58
C SER A 91 -14.20 4.50 2.87
N THR A 92 -15.38 4.15 2.36
CA THR A 92 -15.97 2.82 2.51
C THR A 92 -16.58 2.38 1.18
N VAL A 93 -16.84 1.07 1.06
CA VAL A 93 -17.48 0.48 -0.11
C VAL A 93 -18.77 -0.20 0.30
N ARG A 94 -19.86 0.10 -0.40
CA ARG A 94 -21.15 -0.54 -0.18
C ARG A 94 -21.06 -2.04 -0.46
N VAL A 95 -21.29 -2.84 0.57
CA VAL A 95 -21.35 -4.31 0.50
C VAL A 95 -22.51 -4.81 1.36
N ASP A 96 -23.01 -6.00 1.00
CA ASP A 96 -24.13 -6.64 1.71
C ASP A 96 -23.65 -7.86 2.49
N ALA A 97 -24.10 -7.99 3.73
CA ALA A 97 -23.80 -9.14 4.57
C ALA A 97 -24.35 -10.43 3.93
N GLY A 98 -23.62 -11.54 4.08
CA GLY A 98 -23.98 -12.83 3.49
C GLY A 98 -23.63 -12.96 2.00
N ARG A 99 -23.26 -11.87 1.33
CA ARG A 99 -22.69 -11.93 -0.02
C ARG A 99 -21.33 -12.60 0.03
N ALA A 100 -21.10 -13.59 -0.83
CA ALA A 100 -19.76 -14.09 -1.07
C ALA A 100 -19.06 -13.21 -2.11
N LEU A 101 -17.86 -12.72 -1.81
CA LEU A 101 -16.94 -12.08 -2.75
C LEU A 101 -15.65 -12.90 -2.77
N ASP A 102 -14.96 -12.98 -3.90
CA ASP A 102 -13.64 -13.62 -3.90
C ASP A 102 -12.56 -12.70 -3.32
N GLU A 103 -11.43 -13.30 -2.96
CA GLU A 103 -10.33 -12.58 -2.32
C GLU A 103 -9.80 -11.44 -3.21
N ARG A 104 -9.73 -11.66 -4.53
CA ARG A 104 -9.31 -10.62 -5.48
C ARG A 104 -10.28 -9.46 -5.53
N GLU A 105 -11.59 -9.72 -5.59
CA GLU A 105 -12.64 -8.70 -5.48
C GLU A 105 -12.45 -7.88 -4.19
N LEU A 106 -12.16 -8.51 -3.05
CA LEU A 106 -11.94 -7.80 -1.78
C LEU A 106 -10.65 -6.97 -1.79
N LEU A 107 -9.56 -7.45 -2.40
CA LEU A 107 -8.34 -6.66 -2.58
C LEU A 107 -8.61 -5.43 -3.46
N GLU A 108 -9.38 -5.58 -4.54
CA GLU A 108 -9.79 -4.48 -5.41
C GLU A 108 -10.61 -3.44 -4.64
N LEU A 109 -11.65 -3.87 -3.89
CA LEU A 109 -12.48 -2.97 -3.08
C LEU A 109 -11.69 -2.32 -1.91
N MET A 110 -10.62 -2.93 -1.43
CA MET A 110 -9.74 -2.33 -0.43
C MET A 110 -8.78 -1.30 -1.04
N LEU A 111 -8.16 -1.60 -2.18
CA LEU A 111 -7.03 -0.84 -2.71
C LEU A 111 -7.45 0.27 -3.67
N ILE A 112 -8.50 0.06 -4.49
CA ILE A 112 -8.93 0.99 -5.54
C ILE A 112 -9.69 2.18 -4.92
N PRO A 113 -10.88 2.00 -4.29
CA PRO A 113 -11.60 3.09 -3.62
C PRO A 113 -11.08 3.37 -2.20
N SER A 114 -10.04 2.64 -1.75
CA SER A 114 -9.51 2.78 -0.40
C SER A 114 -10.47 2.36 0.72
N GLY A 115 -11.30 1.32 0.51
CA GLY A 115 -12.35 0.89 1.45
C GLY A 115 -11.84 0.47 2.83
N ASN A 116 -12.19 1.24 3.87
CA ASN A 116 -11.80 0.97 5.25
C ASN A 116 -12.53 -0.25 5.85
N ASN A 117 -13.82 -0.38 5.55
CA ASN A 117 -14.64 -1.52 5.97
C ASN A 117 -14.10 -2.84 5.42
N ILE A 118 -13.58 -2.82 4.18
CA ILE A 118 -12.98 -4.01 3.55
C ILE A 118 -11.63 -4.34 4.19
N ALA A 119 -10.80 -3.35 4.53
CA ALA A 119 -9.54 -3.59 5.23
C ALA A 119 -9.75 -4.25 6.61
N ARG A 120 -10.74 -3.77 7.38
CA ARG A 120 -11.11 -4.37 8.68
C ARG A 120 -11.75 -5.75 8.51
N PHE A 121 -12.56 -5.93 7.47
CA PHE A 121 -13.13 -7.23 7.14
C PHE A 121 -12.07 -8.28 6.80
N LEU A 122 -11.14 -7.97 5.89
CA LEU A 122 -10.02 -8.85 5.54
C LEU A 122 -9.15 -9.18 6.78
N ALA A 123 -8.96 -8.21 7.68
CA ALA A 123 -8.25 -8.44 8.92
C ALA A 123 -8.94 -9.47 9.83
N ARG A 124 -10.27 -9.38 10.00
CA ARG A 124 -11.05 -10.36 10.75
C ARG A 124 -11.05 -11.73 10.08
N TRP A 125 -11.14 -11.77 8.76
CA TRP A 125 -11.12 -13.02 8.01
C TRP A 125 -9.77 -13.76 8.14
N ASP A 126 -8.64 -13.08 7.94
CA ASP A 126 -7.29 -13.69 7.96
C ASP A 126 -6.82 -14.08 9.38
N ALA A 127 -7.24 -13.36 10.42
CA ALA A 127 -6.70 -13.54 11.77
C ALA A 127 -7.75 -13.83 12.85
N GLY A 128 -9.03 -13.92 12.49
CA GLY A 128 -10.16 -14.09 13.41
C GLY A 128 -10.54 -12.83 14.21
N SER A 129 -9.66 -11.82 14.26
CA SER A 129 -9.90 -10.52 14.91
C SER A 129 -8.98 -9.44 14.34
N GLU A 130 -9.38 -8.18 14.45
CA GLU A 130 -8.55 -7.05 14.00
C GLU A 130 -7.30 -6.92 14.87
N GLU A 131 -7.38 -7.20 16.17
CA GLU A 131 -6.27 -7.17 17.11
C GLU A 131 -5.19 -8.19 16.74
N ALA A 132 -5.59 -9.44 16.42
CA ALA A 132 -4.66 -10.47 15.96
C ALA A 132 -4.03 -10.11 14.61
N PHE A 133 -4.79 -9.47 13.72
CA PHE A 133 -4.28 -9.01 12.44
C PHE A 133 -3.26 -7.86 12.61
N VAL A 134 -3.53 -6.89 13.49
CA VAL A 134 -2.58 -5.82 13.83
C VAL A 134 -1.28 -6.40 14.40
N ALA A 135 -1.35 -7.48 15.18
CA ALA A 135 -0.16 -8.19 15.62
C ALA A 135 0.62 -8.82 14.43
N LYS A 136 -0.07 -9.38 13.42
CA LYS A 136 0.56 -9.85 12.17
C LYS A 136 1.20 -8.69 11.39
N MET A 137 0.53 -7.55 11.25
CA MET A 137 1.07 -6.35 10.57
C MET A 137 2.36 -5.85 11.23
N ASN A 138 2.38 -5.73 12.55
CA ASN A 138 3.57 -5.28 13.27
C ASN A 138 4.70 -6.34 13.22
N ARG A 139 4.37 -7.63 13.18
CA ARG A 139 5.38 -8.69 12.96
C ARG A 139 5.99 -8.57 11.56
N ALA A 140 5.16 -8.41 10.54
CA ALA A 140 5.60 -8.20 9.16
C ALA A 140 6.49 -6.95 9.03
N ALA A 141 6.12 -5.84 9.68
CA ALA A 141 6.95 -4.63 9.74
C ALA A 141 8.35 -4.93 10.31
N ARG A 142 8.44 -5.67 11.43
CA ARG A 142 9.72 -6.07 12.02
C ARG A 142 10.54 -6.99 11.09
N GLU A 143 9.90 -7.95 10.44
CA GLU A 143 10.53 -8.85 9.47
C GLU A 143 11.13 -8.09 8.28
N LEU A 144 10.47 -7.00 7.85
CA LEU A 144 10.96 -6.10 6.80
C LEU A 144 12.00 -5.08 7.29
N GLY A 145 12.32 -5.07 8.59
CA GLY A 145 13.22 -4.09 9.19
C GLY A 145 12.65 -2.66 9.24
N MET A 146 11.32 -2.53 9.28
CA MET A 146 10.60 -1.27 9.41
C MET A 146 10.55 -0.82 10.88
N ARG A 147 11.69 -0.35 11.40
CA ARG A 147 11.90 -0.12 12.84
C ARG A 147 11.18 1.12 13.38
N ASN A 148 10.74 2.03 12.53
CA ASN A 148 10.04 3.25 12.87
C ASN A 148 8.56 3.19 12.48
N THR A 149 8.01 1.97 12.33
CA THR A 149 6.62 1.73 11.95
C THR A 149 5.85 1.07 13.09
N VAL A 150 4.65 1.59 13.35
CA VAL A 150 3.66 0.98 14.24
C VAL A 150 2.31 0.99 13.54
N TYR A 151 1.65 -0.16 13.50
CA TYR A 151 0.26 -0.29 13.08
C TYR A 151 -0.61 -0.50 14.32
N ALA A 152 -1.72 0.22 14.40
CA ALA A 152 -2.76 0.14 15.42
C ALA A 152 -4.10 -0.35 14.85
N ASP A 153 -4.32 -0.21 13.55
CA ASP A 153 -5.49 -0.73 12.83
C ASP A 153 -5.14 -1.11 11.37
N ALA A 154 -6.04 -1.82 10.69
CA ALA A 154 -5.82 -2.33 9.33
C ALA A 154 -6.10 -1.31 8.21
N SER A 155 -6.75 -0.18 8.49
CA SER A 155 -7.17 0.78 7.47
C SER A 155 -6.32 2.05 7.42
N GLY A 156 -5.73 2.45 8.55
CA GLY A 156 -5.04 3.70 8.77
C GLY A 156 -5.97 4.89 9.01
N ILE A 157 -7.24 4.65 9.36
CA ILE A 157 -8.18 5.76 9.64
C ILE A 157 -7.76 6.57 10.86
N GLY A 158 -7.22 5.90 11.89
CA GLY A 158 -6.71 6.54 13.09
C GLY A 158 -5.30 7.11 12.93
N PRO A 159 -4.90 8.09 13.76
CA PRO A 159 -3.55 8.67 13.72
C PRO A 159 -2.47 7.75 14.28
N ALA A 160 -2.84 6.65 14.93
CA ALA A 160 -1.92 5.74 15.63
C ALA A 160 -1.08 4.87 14.68
N ASN A 161 -1.52 4.72 13.42
CA ASN A 161 -0.72 4.09 12.37
C ASN A 161 0.36 5.06 11.92
N THR A 162 1.58 4.87 12.41
CA THR A 162 2.71 5.76 12.14
C THR A 162 3.85 5.03 11.43
N SER A 163 4.57 5.73 10.56
CA SER A 163 5.73 5.19 9.84
C SER A 163 6.65 6.30 9.33
N THR A 164 7.72 5.92 8.65
CA THR A 164 8.63 6.81 7.91
C THR A 164 8.58 6.51 6.42
N SER A 165 9.00 7.46 5.59
CA SER A 165 9.11 7.22 4.15
C SER A 165 10.09 6.09 3.81
N ALA A 166 11.19 5.99 4.56
CA ALA A 166 12.18 4.93 4.37
C ALA A 166 11.62 3.53 4.69
N ASP A 167 10.79 3.41 5.73
CA ASP A 167 10.16 2.13 6.07
C ASP A 167 9.04 1.76 5.09
N GLN A 168 8.22 2.73 4.68
CA GLN A 168 7.21 2.51 3.64
C GLN A 168 7.83 2.09 2.30
N LEU A 169 9.01 2.62 1.95
CA LEU A 169 9.74 2.18 0.75
C LEU A 169 10.12 0.70 0.83
N LYS A 170 10.53 0.17 1.99
CA LYS A 170 10.83 -1.26 2.16
C LYS A 170 9.60 -2.13 1.90
N LEU A 171 8.45 -1.72 2.43
CA LEU A 171 7.17 -2.40 2.17
C LEU A 171 6.82 -2.35 0.69
N ALA A 172 6.86 -1.17 0.06
CA ALA A 172 6.57 -0.97 -1.36
C ALA A 172 7.39 -1.91 -2.25
N ARG A 173 8.71 -1.96 -2.03
CA ARG A 173 9.63 -2.84 -2.78
C ARG A 173 9.29 -4.32 -2.63
N GLN A 174 8.86 -4.73 -1.44
CA GLN A 174 8.54 -6.13 -1.19
C GLN A 174 7.17 -6.51 -1.77
N VAL A 175 6.13 -5.72 -1.55
CA VAL A 175 4.77 -6.05 -1.99
C VAL A 175 4.63 -5.99 -3.51
N MET A 176 5.38 -5.13 -4.20
CA MET A 176 5.37 -5.04 -5.66
C MET A 176 5.95 -6.28 -6.38
N LYS A 177 6.57 -7.20 -5.64
CA LYS A 177 7.00 -8.51 -6.17
C LYS A 177 5.82 -9.47 -6.35
N ASP A 178 4.72 -9.23 -5.62
CA ASP A 178 3.51 -10.05 -5.70
C ASP A 178 2.70 -9.67 -6.96
N PRO A 179 2.43 -10.62 -7.88
CA PRO A 179 1.74 -10.31 -9.12
C PRO A 179 0.26 -9.94 -8.92
N ALA A 180 -0.42 -10.53 -7.93
CA ALA A 180 -1.82 -10.21 -7.65
C ALA A 180 -1.97 -8.80 -7.09
N PHE A 181 -1.10 -8.43 -6.13
CA PHE A 181 -1.08 -7.05 -5.63
C PHE A 181 -0.84 -6.05 -6.76
N ARG A 182 0.18 -6.32 -7.58
CA ARG A 182 0.62 -5.42 -8.65
C ARG A 182 -0.46 -5.24 -9.72
N SER A 183 -1.19 -6.31 -10.07
CA SER A 183 -2.29 -6.22 -11.04
C SER A 183 -3.45 -5.37 -10.50
N VAL A 184 -3.81 -5.50 -9.22
CA VAL A 184 -4.89 -4.73 -8.60
C VAL A 184 -4.56 -3.24 -8.50
N VAL A 185 -3.37 -2.87 -8.01
CA VAL A 185 -3.02 -1.45 -7.84
C VAL A 185 -2.80 -0.70 -9.16
N ALA A 186 -2.61 -1.42 -10.27
CA ALA A 186 -2.51 -0.86 -11.61
C ALA A 186 -3.87 -0.58 -12.26
N MET A 187 -4.97 -1.06 -11.69
CA MET A 187 -6.30 -0.89 -12.26
C MET A 187 -6.79 0.56 -12.11
N PRO A 188 -7.19 1.26 -13.20
CA PRO A 188 -7.75 2.61 -13.11
C PRO A 188 -9.16 2.60 -12.51
N SER A 189 -9.88 1.49 -12.66
CA SER A 189 -11.21 1.25 -12.09
C SER A 189 -11.49 -0.25 -11.98
N THR A 190 -12.53 -0.61 -11.23
CA THR A 190 -13.08 -1.95 -11.17
C THR A 190 -14.62 -1.91 -11.17
N THR A 191 -15.24 -3.00 -11.62
CA THR A 191 -16.66 -3.27 -11.39
C THR A 191 -16.76 -4.64 -10.72
N VAL A 192 -17.22 -4.67 -9.47
CA VAL A 192 -17.43 -5.91 -8.72
C VAL A 192 -18.91 -6.26 -8.74
N PRO A 193 -19.32 -7.46 -9.18
CA PRO A 193 -20.71 -7.87 -9.20
C PRO A 193 -21.43 -7.59 -7.88
N GLY A 194 -22.51 -6.82 -7.99
CA GLY A 194 -23.39 -6.36 -6.92
C GLY A 194 -22.74 -5.51 -5.82
N VAL A 195 -21.61 -4.89 -6.15
CA VAL A 195 -21.27 -3.56 -5.63
C VAL A 195 -21.80 -2.52 -6.64
N PRO A 196 -22.43 -1.42 -6.20
CA PRO A 196 -23.02 -0.46 -7.13
C PRO A 196 -21.99 0.30 -7.98
N GLY A 197 -22.15 0.23 -9.31
CA GLY A 197 -21.45 1.08 -10.27
C GLY A 197 -19.98 0.70 -10.53
N GLU A 198 -19.37 1.48 -11.41
CA GLU A 198 -17.92 1.45 -11.62
C GLU A 198 -17.23 2.21 -10.48
N ILE A 199 -16.15 1.64 -9.97
CA ILE A 199 -15.37 2.18 -8.87
C ILE A 199 -14.02 2.64 -9.41
N HIS A 200 -13.74 3.94 -9.29
CA HIS A 200 -12.49 4.51 -9.78
C HIS A 200 -11.38 4.48 -8.72
N ASN A 201 -10.15 4.34 -9.19
CA ASN A 201 -8.98 4.35 -8.33
C ASN A 201 -8.72 5.75 -7.75
N THR A 202 -8.44 5.80 -6.46
CA THR A 202 -8.05 7.04 -5.75
C THR A 202 -6.70 7.60 -6.19
N ASN A 203 -5.88 6.82 -6.91
CA ASN A 203 -4.62 7.27 -7.48
C ASN A 203 -4.82 7.87 -8.88
N THR A 204 -4.96 9.19 -8.93
CA THR A 204 -5.13 9.94 -10.19
C THR A 204 -3.86 10.00 -11.04
N LEU A 205 -2.70 9.58 -10.52
CA LEU A 205 -1.44 9.55 -11.26
C LEU A 205 -1.28 8.29 -12.12
N LEU A 206 -2.15 7.28 -11.98
CA LEU A 206 -2.07 6.07 -12.78
C LEU A 206 -2.01 6.36 -14.28
N GLY A 207 -1.07 5.73 -14.98
CA GLY A 207 -0.85 5.92 -16.41
C GLY A 207 -0.13 7.22 -16.79
N GLN A 208 0.12 8.12 -15.84
CA GLN A 208 0.89 9.34 -16.07
C GLN A 208 2.35 9.11 -15.71
N ASN A 209 3.28 9.57 -16.56
CA ASN A 209 4.73 9.48 -16.31
C ASN A 209 5.19 8.07 -15.92
N GLY A 210 4.57 7.04 -16.52
CA GLY A 210 4.89 5.63 -16.26
C GLY A 210 4.44 5.11 -14.90
N VAL A 211 3.62 5.81 -14.13
CA VAL A 211 3.12 5.34 -12.82
C VAL A 211 2.21 4.12 -13.01
N ILE A 212 2.58 3.04 -12.32
CA ILE A 212 1.94 1.71 -12.42
C ILE A 212 1.17 1.29 -11.16
N GLY A 213 1.07 2.14 -10.12
CA GLY A 213 0.20 1.87 -8.97
C GLY A 213 0.77 2.25 -7.62
N LEU A 214 0.51 1.38 -6.65
CA LEU A 214 0.53 1.58 -5.19
C LEU A 214 -0.66 2.40 -4.68
N LYS A 215 -0.45 3.37 -3.78
CA LYS A 215 -1.54 3.85 -2.93
C LYS A 215 -1.37 5.29 -2.48
N THR A 216 -2.47 6.01 -2.51
CA THR A 216 -2.64 7.33 -1.88
C THR A 216 -3.21 7.20 -0.48
N GLY A 217 -2.97 8.20 0.38
CA GLY A 217 -3.65 8.29 1.67
C GLY A 217 -3.66 9.71 2.20
N SER A 218 -4.78 10.15 2.76
CA SER A 218 -4.89 11.45 3.38
C SER A 218 -5.78 11.41 4.61
N SER A 219 -5.46 12.27 5.58
CA SER A 219 -6.32 12.58 6.72
C SER A 219 -5.82 13.87 7.36
N THR A 220 -6.64 14.52 8.20
CA THR A 220 -6.21 15.72 8.94
C THR A 220 -4.88 15.52 9.69
N PRO A 221 -4.68 14.44 10.48
CA PRO A 221 -3.40 14.23 11.17
C PRO A 221 -2.25 13.77 10.26
N ALA A 222 -2.54 13.15 9.10
CA ALA A 222 -1.52 12.60 8.21
C ALA A 222 -1.08 13.55 7.09
N GLY A 223 -1.85 14.62 6.82
CA GLY A 223 -1.69 15.42 5.60
C GLY A 223 -1.94 14.56 4.37
N GLY A 224 -1.09 14.73 3.34
CA GLY A 224 -1.10 13.91 2.13
C GLY A 224 0.07 12.91 2.09
N ASN A 225 -0.24 11.64 1.83
CA ASN A 225 0.70 10.55 1.65
C ASN A 225 0.53 9.96 0.25
N LEU A 226 1.65 9.65 -0.40
CA LEU A 226 1.69 8.98 -1.68
C LEU A 226 2.79 7.93 -1.66
N MET A 227 2.40 6.70 -1.97
CA MET A 227 3.30 5.62 -2.33
C MET A 227 3.06 5.30 -3.80
N TRP A 228 4.11 5.33 -4.62
CA TRP A 228 4.01 5.13 -6.06
C TRP A 228 5.18 4.28 -6.58
N ALA A 229 4.91 3.55 -7.66
CA ALA A 229 5.92 2.87 -8.46
C ALA A 229 5.72 3.30 -9.91
N ALA A 230 6.82 3.42 -10.66
CA ALA A 230 6.78 3.77 -12.06
C ALA A 230 7.78 2.93 -12.87
N THR A 231 7.47 2.75 -14.14
CA THR A 231 8.36 2.18 -15.15
C THR A 231 8.74 3.24 -16.17
N ALA A 232 9.98 3.17 -16.67
CA ALA A 232 10.44 4.01 -17.77
C ALA A 232 9.81 3.61 -19.11
#